data_AF-A0A251SDW9-F1
#
_entry.id   AF-A0A251SDW9-F1
#
_cell.length_a   1.000
_cell.length_b   1.000
_cell.length_c   1.000
_cell.angle_alpha   90.00
_cell.angle_beta   90.00
_cell.angle_gamma   90.00
#
_symmetry.space_group_name_H-M   'P 1'
#
loop_
_entity.id
_entity.type
_entity.pdbx_description
1 polymer ?
#
loop_
_entity_poly.entity_id
_entity_poly.type
_entity_poly.pdbx_seq_one_letter_code
_entity_poly.pdbx_strand_id
1 'polypeptide(L)'
;MIIKGNMELNMDNSQTLFMYTFGGKMEEYSDTTLPYPHRAGVLCQVFKRVDFMDQPSDKTAISRRRVAWLRSFDKTLEPCVSKNPREAYSNYNDLDLGVGSATYEEASVWGERYWKGENFKKLIRIKAKVDPHNFFKHPQSIPILYTS
;
A
#
# COMPACT_ATOMS: atom_id res chain seq x y z
N MET A 1 7.73 3.75 17.15
CA MET A 1 7.11 2.65 17.94
C MET A 1 8.08 2.25 19.04
N ILE A 2 7.63 2.12 20.30
CA ILE A 2 8.38 1.44 21.37
C ILE A 2 7.98 -0.04 21.32
N ILE A 3 8.91 -0.93 21.00
CA ILE A 3 8.69 -2.38 20.92
C ILE A 3 8.92 -2.98 22.32
N LYS A 4 7.91 -3.67 22.86
CA LYS A 4 8.06 -4.54 24.04
C LYS A 4 7.90 -5.99 23.59
N GLY A 5 8.98 -6.77 23.68
CA GLY A 5 9.05 -8.18 23.29
C GLY A 5 10.32 -8.46 22.48
N ASN A 6 10.93 -9.64 22.68
CA ASN A 6 12.03 -10.11 21.85
C ASN A 6 11.46 -10.54 20.50
N MET A 7 11.78 -9.80 19.44
CA MET A 7 11.53 -10.19 18.07
C MET A 7 12.85 -10.73 17.50
N GLU A 8 13.04 -12.05 17.53
CA GLU A 8 14.15 -12.68 16.81
C GLU A 8 13.89 -12.57 15.31
N LEU A 9 14.42 -11.50 14.72
CA LEU A 9 14.40 -11.29 13.30
C LEU A 9 15.67 -11.95 12.76
N ASN A 10 15.53 -13.15 12.17
CA ASN A 10 16.61 -13.79 11.41
C ASN A 10 16.95 -12.92 10.19
N MET A 11 17.82 -11.95 10.39
CA MET A 11 18.23 -10.95 9.40
C MET A 11 19.55 -11.36 8.75
N ASP A 12 19.59 -11.31 7.42
CA ASP A 12 20.79 -11.53 6.60
C ASP A 12 21.33 -10.19 6.05
N ASN A 13 21.01 -9.08 6.74
CA ASN A 13 21.31 -7.70 6.37
C ASN A 13 20.66 -7.20 5.07
N SER A 14 19.70 -7.95 4.50
CA SER A 14 18.97 -7.50 3.31
C SER A 14 17.77 -6.60 3.64
N GLN A 15 17.47 -6.40 4.92
CA GLN A 15 16.25 -5.74 5.39
C GLN A 15 16.49 -4.24 5.58
N THR A 16 15.54 -3.41 5.16
CA THR A 16 15.59 -1.96 5.43
C THR A 16 14.24 -1.47 5.92
N LEU A 17 14.26 -0.64 6.95
CA LEU A 17 13.09 0.04 7.52
C LEU A 17 13.34 1.55 7.50
N PHE A 18 12.46 2.30 6.85
CA PHE A 18 12.42 3.77 6.95
C PHE A 18 11.14 4.20 7.65
N MET A 19 11.25 5.17 8.54
CA MET A 19 10.12 5.78 9.21
C MET A 19 10.13 7.28 8.93
N TYR A 20 9.09 7.75 8.24
CA TYR A 20 8.90 9.16 7.92
C TYR A 20 7.86 9.72 8.87
N THR A 21 8.23 10.71 9.68
CA THR A 21 7.28 11.39 10.58
C THR A 21 6.36 12.30 9.79
N PHE A 22 5.07 12.28 10.14
CA PHE A 22 4.03 13.13 9.57
C PHE A 22 3.71 14.27 10.57
N GLY A 23 2.77 15.14 10.19
CA GLY A 23 2.44 16.36 10.92
C GLY A 23 2.71 17.62 10.09
N GLY A 24 2.69 18.79 10.73
CA GLY A 24 3.02 20.06 10.10
C GLY A 24 2.15 20.34 8.88
N LYS A 25 2.77 20.64 7.73
CA LYS A 25 2.04 20.94 6.48
C LYS A 25 1.06 19.83 6.04
N MET A 26 1.29 18.58 6.43
CA MET A 26 0.40 17.48 6.07
C MET A 26 -0.94 17.51 6.83
N GLU A 27 -1.03 18.25 7.94
CA GLU A 27 -2.27 18.43 8.72
C GLU A 27 -3.14 19.59 8.20
N GLU A 28 -2.56 20.50 7.41
CA GLU A 28 -3.26 21.69 6.91
C GLU A 28 -4.23 21.37 5.75
N TYR A 29 -4.04 20.24 5.06
CA TYR A 29 -4.85 19.86 3.90
C TYR A 29 -5.84 18.75 4.22
N SER A 30 -7.05 18.87 3.68
CA SER A 30 -8.04 17.80 3.72
C SER A 30 -7.53 16.54 3.00
N ASP A 31 -7.92 15.37 3.50
CA ASP A 31 -7.60 14.09 2.86
C ASP A 31 -8.29 13.87 1.51
N THR A 32 -9.25 14.73 1.15
CA THR A 32 -9.94 14.73 -0.15
C THR A 32 -9.45 15.78 -1.15
N THR A 33 -8.50 16.64 -0.75
CA THR A 33 -7.96 17.70 -1.63
C THR A 33 -7.22 17.11 -2.83
N LEU A 34 -6.44 16.05 -2.62
CA LEU A 34 -5.66 15.34 -3.64
C LEU A 34 -5.91 13.83 -3.51
N PRO A 35 -5.60 13.03 -4.56
CA PRO A 35 -5.75 11.58 -4.49
C PRO A 35 -5.02 10.93 -3.31
N TYR A 36 -3.85 11.43 -2.94
CA TYR A 36 -3.10 10.96 -1.76
C TYR A 36 -3.79 11.42 -0.47
N PRO A 37 -4.34 10.50 0.34
CA PRO A 37 -5.27 10.85 1.43
C PRO A 37 -4.63 10.87 2.83
N HIS A 38 -3.36 10.51 2.97
CA HIS A 38 -2.74 10.34 4.29
C HIS A 38 -2.32 11.72 4.84
N ARG A 39 -3.19 12.33 5.65
CA ARG A 39 -3.10 13.72 6.17
C ARG A 39 -3.15 13.73 7.71
N ALA A 40 -3.93 14.64 8.28
CA ALA A 40 -4.15 14.76 9.72
C ALA A 40 -4.48 13.40 10.37
N GLY A 41 -3.90 13.17 11.54
CA GLY A 41 -4.04 11.90 12.29
C GLY A 41 -3.01 10.82 11.93
N VAL A 42 -2.25 10.98 10.85
CA VAL A 42 -1.12 10.08 10.54
C VAL A 42 0.12 10.54 11.32
N LEU A 43 0.67 9.66 12.17
CA LEU A 43 1.87 9.97 12.96
C LEU A 43 3.16 9.73 12.16
N CYS A 44 3.21 8.63 11.42
CA CYS A 44 4.34 8.29 10.58
C CYS A 44 3.94 7.30 9.49
N GLN A 45 4.72 7.30 8.40
CA GLN A 45 4.70 6.27 7.39
C GLN A 45 5.90 5.36 7.58
N VAL A 46 5.66 4.05 7.58
CA VAL A 46 6.71 3.04 7.71
C VAL A 46 6.89 2.33 6.37
N PHE A 47 8.05 2.52 5.76
CA PHE A 47 8.47 1.77 4.57
C PHE A 47 9.38 0.63 5.00
N LYS A 48 9.13 -0.55 4.44
CA LYS A 48 9.91 -1.77 4.67
C LYS A 48 10.22 -2.42 3.35
N ARG A 49 11.46 -2.87 3.16
CA ARG A 49 11.86 -3.65 2.00
C ARG A 49 12.87 -4.72 2.36
N VAL A 50 12.99 -5.69 1.46
CA VAL A 50 14.14 -6.58 1.36
C VAL A 50 14.81 -6.32 0.02
N ASP A 51 16.14 -6.31 -0.02
CA ASP A 51 16.88 -6.25 -1.27
C ASP A 51 17.27 -7.64 -1.78
N PHE A 52 17.56 -7.71 -3.08
CA PHE A 52 18.02 -8.90 -3.78
C PHE A 52 19.36 -8.63 -4.47
N MET A 53 20.17 -7.67 -4.00
CA MET A 53 21.34 -7.19 -4.73
C MET A 53 22.41 -8.27 -4.93
N ASP A 54 22.48 -9.21 -3.99
CA ASP A 54 23.33 -10.40 -4.01
C ASP A 54 22.65 -11.63 -4.65
N GLN A 55 21.45 -11.47 -5.23
CA GLN A 55 20.68 -12.56 -5.82
C GLN A 55 20.47 -12.36 -7.32
N PRO A 56 20.58 -13.44 -8.14
CA PRO A 56 20.41 -13.34 -9.59
C PRO A 56 18.96 -13.10 -10.04
N SER A 57 17.96 -13.33 -9.17
CA SER A 57 16.55 -13.02 -9.43
C SER A 57 15.73 -13.09 -8.14
N ASP A 58 14.47 -12.66 -8.21
CA ASP A 58 13.45 -12.86 -7.18
C ASP A 58 13.03 -14.34 -7.01
N LYS A 59 13.50 -15.23 -7.89
CA LYS A 59 13.17 -16.67 -7.91
C LYS A 59 14.19 -17.57 -7.21
N THR A 60 15.22 -17.03 -6.56
CA THR A 60 16.12 -17.90 -5.76
C THR A 60 15.46 -18.33 -4.45
N ALA A 61 16.00 -19.37 -3.82
CA ALA A 61 15.54 -19.79 -2.49
C ALA A 61 15.70 -18.67 -1.45
N ILE A 62 16.79 -17.89 -1.55
CA ILE A 62 17.09 -16.76 -0.66
C ILE A 62 16.10 -15.62 -0.92
N SER A 63 15.88 -15.20 -2.17
CA SER A 63 14.90 -14.15 -2.50
C SER A 63 13.49 -14.51 -2.01
N ARG A 64 13.04 -15.76 -2.24
CA ARG A 64 11.74 -16.24 -1.72
C ARG A 64 11.69 -16.21 -0.19
N ARG A 65 12.76 -16.60 0.50
CA ARG A 65 12.85 -16.53 1.97
C ARG A 65 12.76 -15.10 2.47
N ARG A 66 13.42 -14.15 1.80
CA ARG A 66 13.35 -12.71 2.13
C ARG A 66 11.96 -12.13 1.93
N VAL A 67 11.27 -12.47 0.84
CA VAL A 67 9.86 -12.07 0.64
C VAL A 67 8.96 -12.66 1.72
N ALA A 68 9.12 -13.95 2.04
CA ALA A 68 8.36 -14.60 3.11
C ALA A 68 8.61 -13.94 4.47
N TRP A 69 9.85 -13.55 4.76
CA TRP A 69 10.19 -12.77 5.95
C TRP A 69 9.50 -11.41 5.96
N LEU A 70 9.52 -10.66 4.83
CA LEU A 70 8.89 -9.35 4.73
C LEU A 70 7.37 -9.43 4.99
N ARG A 71 6.71 -10.45 4.45
CA ARG A 71 5.28 -10.73 4.68
C ARG A 71 5.00 -11.11 6.13
N SER A 72 5.85 -11.93 6.74
CA SER A 72 5.72 -12.27 8.17
C SER A 72 5.89 -11.03 9.04
N PHE A 73 6.88 -10.19 8.74
CA PHE A 73 7.11 -8.94 9.45
C PHE A 73 5.95 -7.94 9.26
N ASP A 74 5.39 -7.85 8.05
CA ASP A 74 4.18 -7.07 7.80
C ASP A 74 3.01 -7.50 8.68
N LYS A 75 2.78 -8.81 8.82
CA LYS A 75 1.75 -9.37 9.68
C LYS A 75 2.02 -9.07 11.17
N THR A 76 3.27 -9.15 11.60
CA THR A 76 3.66 -8.79 12.97
C THR A 76 3.34 -7.32 13.31
N LEU A 77 3.39 -6.41 12.33
CA LEU A 77 3.08 -5.00 12.51
C LEU A 77 1.58 -4.67 12.48
N GLU A 78 0.72 -5.61 12.07
CA GLU A 78 -0.73 -5.42 11.94
C GLU A 78 -1.41 -4.74 13.15
N PRO A 79 -1.17 -5.14 14.42
CA PRO A 79 -1.82 -4.50 15.57
C PRO A 79 -1.35 -3.07 15.86
N CYS A 80 -0.28 -2.60 15.21
CA CYS A 80 0.38 -1.34 15.51
C CYS A 80 0.20 -0.27 14.42
N VAL A 81 -0.46 -0.61 13.32
CA VAL A 81 -0.68 0.28 12.17
C VAL A 81 -2.16 0.62 12.00
N SER A 82 -2.49 1.46 11.01
CA SER A 82 -3.88 1.81 10.70
C SER A 82 -4.73 0.56 10.41
N LYS A 83 -6.02 0.67 10.71
CA LYS A 83 -7.02 -0.38 10.52
C LYS A 83 -8.32 0.26 10.02
N ASN A 84 -9.11 -0.53 9.29
CA ASN A 84 -10.41 -0.14 8.74
C ASN A 84 -10.40 1.10 7.81
N PRO A 85 -9.67 1.07 6.68
CA PRO A 85 -8.82 -0.01 6.18
C PRO A 85 -7.38 0.09 6.73
N ARG A 86 -6.59 -0.96 6.52
CA ARG A 86 -5.14 -0.88 6.70
C ARG A 86 -4.57 -0.10 5.52
N GLU A 87 -4.13 1.12 5.78
CA GLU A 87 -3.72 2.09 4.75
C GLU A 87 -2.38 1.70 4.10
N ALA A 88 -2.23 2.04 2.81
CA ALA A 88 -1.07 1.75 1.97
C ALA A 88 -0.76 2.95 1.06
N TYR A 89 0.47 3.03 0.52
CA TYR A 89 0.86 4.14 -0.37
C TYR A 89 1.08 3.64 -1.80
N SER A 90 0.35 4.22 -2.75
CA SER A 90 0.36 3.78 -4.16
C SER A 90 1.73 3.84 -4.86
N ASN A 91 2.70 4.66 -4.41
CA ASN A 91 4.05 4.62 -5.00
C ASN A 91 4.88 3.41 -4.53
N TYR A 92 4.40 2.69 -3.53
CA TYR A 92 4.92 1.40 -3.09
C TYR A 92 3.88 0.32 -3.41
N ASN A 93 3.71 0.05 -4.71
CA ASN A 93 2.73 -0.92 -5.20
C ASN A 93 2.95 -2.29 -4.55
N ASP A 94 1.90 -2.79 -3.90
CA ASP A 94 1.85 -4.09 -3.27
C ASP A 94 0.71 -4.92 -3.89
N LEU A 95 1.10 -5.88 -4.74
CA LEU A 95 0.15 -6.77 -5.41
C LEU A 95 -0.43 -7.83 -4.45
N ASP A 96 0.14 -8.02 -3.26
CA ASP A 96 -0.42 -8.91 -2.24
C ASP A 96 -1.73 -8.35 -1.66
N LEU A 97 -2.01 -7.05 -1.85
CA LEU A 97 -3.28 -6.42 -1.46
C LEU A 97 -4.46 -6.82 -2.36
N GLY A 98 -4.21 -7.28 -3.58
CA GLY A 98 -5.21 -7.60 -4.60
C GLY A 98 -4.89 -6.98 -5.96
N VAL A 99 -5.48 -7.52 -7.03
CA VAL A 99 -5.26 -7.06 -8.42
C VAL A 99 -6.55 -7.13 -9.24
N GLY A 100 -6.70 -6.19 -10.18
CA GLY A 100 -7.88 -6.06 -11.04
C GLY A 100 -9.16 -5.92 -10.23
N SER A 101 -10.31 -5.84 -10.90
CA SER A 101 -11.66 -6.10 -10.37
C SER A 101 -12.71 -5.85 -11.45
N ALA A 102 -13.82 -6.59 -11.40
CA ALA A 102 -14.99 -6.33 -12.22
C ALA A 102 -16.01 -5.41 -11.52
N THR A 103 -15.96 -5.34 -10.17
CA THR A 103 -16.90 -4.58 -9.35
C THR A 103 -16.20 -3.61 -8.39
N TYR A 104 -16.97 -2.74 -7.74
CA TYR A 104 -16.44 -1.83 -6.72
C TYR A 104 -16.03 -2.60 -5.47
N GLU A 105 -16.83 -3.60 -5.10
CA GLU A 105 -16.64 -4.40 -3.88
C GLU A 105 -15.30 -5.11 -3.92
N GLU A 106 -14.95 -5.72 -5.06
CA GLU A 106 -13.64 -6.35 -5.26
C GLU A 106 -12.51 -5.30 -5.25
N ALA A 107 -12.73 -4.17 -5.93
CA ALA A 107 -11.68 -3.17 -6.11
C ALA A 107 -11.38 -2.42 -4.81
N SER A 108 -12.39 -2.25 -3.95
CA SER A 108 -12.28 -1.53 -2.69
C SER A 108 -11.37 -2.23 -1.68
N VAL A 109 -11.19 -3.55 -1.78
CA VAL A 109 -10.29 -4.35 -0.92
C VAL A 109 -8.86 -3.81 -0.92
N TRP A 110 -8.37 -3.38 -2.08
CA TRP A 110 -7.04 -2.80 -2.26
C TRP A 110 -7.09 -1.28 -2.51
N GLY A 111 -8.06 -0.80 -3.29
CA GLY A 111 -8.15 0.60 -3.69
C GLY A 111 -8.39 1.55 -2.53
N GLU A 112 -9.26 1.19 -1.58
CA GLU A 112 -9.50 2.05 -0.41
C GLU A 112 -8.29 2.10 0.53
N ARG A 113 -7.40 1.11 0.48
CA ARG A 113 -6.13 1.16 1.23
C ARG A 113 -5.23 2.28 0.72
N TYR A 114 -5.19 2.52 -0.60
CA TYR A 114 -4.35 3.52 -1.23
C TYR A 114 -4.94 4.94 -1.23
N TRP A 115 -6.25 5.06 -1.43
CA TRP A 115 -6.88 6.36 -1.67
C TRP A 115 -7.97 6.74 -0.66
N LYS A 116 -8.33 5.84 0.27
CA LYS A 116 -9.57 5.91 1.07
C LYS A 116 -10.83 5.91 0.18
N GLY A 117 -11.98 5.59 0.78
CA GLY A 117 -13.24 5.39 0.04
C GLY A 117 -13.67 6.57 -0.82
N GLU A 118 -13.57 7.81 -0.30
CA GLU A 118 -14.05 8.99 -1.03
C GLU A 118 -13.21 9.31 -2.27
N ASN A 119 -11.87 9.36 -2.15
CA ASN A 119 -11.03 9.60 -3.32
C ASN A 119 -11.04 8.42 -4.27
N PHE A 120 -11.14 7.17 -3.79
CA PHE A 120 -11.20 6.02 -4.69
C PHE A 120 -12.44 6.08 -5.60
N LYS A 121 -13.62 6.39 -5.04
CA LYS A 121 -14.84 6.63 -5.83
C LYS A 121 -14.68 7.79 -6.82
N LYS A 122 -14.05 8.89 -6.40
CA LYS A 122 -13.75 10.05 -7.25
C LYS A 122 -12.84 9.67 -8.41
N LEU A 123 -11.78 8.89 -8.15
CA LEU A 123 -10.84 8.41 -9.16
C LEU A 123 -11.52 7.50 -10.18
N ILE A 124 -12.40 6.58 -9.74
CA ILE A 124 -13.17 5.71 -10.65
C ILE A 124 -14.03 6.55 -11.61
N ARG A 125 -14.74 7.56 -11.11
CA ARG A 125 -15.53 8.48 -11.94
C ARG A 125 -14.67 9.24 -12.95
N ILE A 126 -13.49 9.72 -12.53
CA ILE A 126 -12.54 10.40 -13.42
C ILE A 126 -12.05 9.43 -14.50
N LYS A 127 -11.60 8.24 -14.11
CA LYS A 127 -11.09 7.20 -15.00
C LYS A 127 -12.11 6.82 -16.08
N ALA A 128 -13.37 6.59 -15.69
CA ALA A 128 -14.45 6.29 -16.62
C ALA A 128 -14.70 7.43 -17.64
N LYS A 129 -14.46 8.68 -17.25
CA LYS A 129 -14.63 9.86 -18.13
C LYS A 129 -13.44 10.06 -19.08
N VAL A 130 -12.21 9.90 -18.60
CA VAL A 130 -10.99 10.27 -19.35
C VAL A 130 -10.40 9.13 -20.17
N ASP A 131 -10.71 7.89 -19.81
CA ASP A 131 -10.25 6.69 -20.52
C ASP A 131 -11.37 5.63 -20.53
N PRO A 132 -12.51 5.87 -21.19
CA PRO A 132 -13.70 5.00 -21.12
C PRO A 132 -13.47 3.56 -21.61
N HIS A 133 -12.45 3.33 -22.46
CA HIS A 133 -12.10 2.01 -22.98
C HIS A 133 -11.05 1.28 -22.13
N ASN A 134 -10.63 1.87 -21.02
CA ASN A 134 -9.61 1.34 -20.11
C ASN A 134 -8.30 0.99 -20.82
N PHE A 135 -7.86 1.85 -21.74
CA PHE A 135 -6.63 1.66 -22.49
C PHE A 135 -5.40 1.71 -21.55
N PHE A 136 -5.36 2.67 -20.63
CA PHE A 136 -4.27 2.82 -19.67
C PHE A 136 -4.51 1.93 -18.44
N LYS A 137 -4.04 0.69 -18.47
CA LYS A 137 -4.27 -0.30 -17.40
C LYS A 137 -3.01 -1.06 -16.99
N HIS A 138 -2.99 -1.49 -15.74
CA HIS A 138 -2.01 -2.39 -15.14
C HIS A 138 -2.70 -3.18 -14.01
N PRO A 139 -2.02 -4.15 -13.33
CA PRO A 139 -2.69 -5.02 -12.35
C PRO A 139 -3.44 -4.31 -11.21
N GLN A 140 -3.13 -3.07 -10.88
CA GLN A 140 -3.82 -2.26 -9.85
C GLN A 140 -4.25 -0.89 -10.40
N SER A 141 -4.55 -0.78 -11.70
CA SER A 141 -5.10 0.47 -12.25
C SER A 141 -6.51 0.70 -11.73
N ILE A 142 -6.86 1.97 -11.49
CA ILE A 142 -8.24 2.38 -11.17
C ILE A 142 -9.21 1.73 -12.19
N PRO A 143 -10.23 0.98 -11.75
CA PRO A 143 -11.14 0.30 -12.66
C PRO A 143 -12.11 1.28 -13.33
N ILE A 144 -12.67 0.86 -14.45
CA ILE A 144 -13.86 1.49 -15.02
C ILE A 144 -15.06 0.68 -14.57
N LEU A 145 -15.87 1.30 -13.71
CA LEU A 145 -17.10 0.73 -13.24
C LEU A 145 -18.22 1.59 -13.80
N TYR A 146 -19.03 1.01 -14.67
CA TYR A 146 -20.26 1.65 -15.11
C TYR A 146 -21.27 1.50 -13.97
N THR A 147 -21.61 2.60 -13.32
CA THR A 147 -22.83 2.62 -12.49
C THR A 147 -24.00 2.50 -13.45
N SER A 148 -24.74 1.40 -13.37
CA SER A 148 -26.10 1.36 -13.93
C SER A 148 -26.99 2.37 -13.23
#